data_AF-A0A835M2J8-F1
#
_entry.id   AF-A0A835M2J8-F1
#
_cell.length_a   1.000
_cell.length_b   1.000
_cell.length_c   1.000
_cell.angle_alpha   90.00
_cell.angle_beta   90.00
_cell.angle_gamma   90.00
#
_symmetry.space_group_name_H-M   'P 1'
#
loop_
_entity.id
_entity.type
_entity.pdbx_description
1 polymer ?
#
loop_
_entity_poly.entity_id
_entity_poly.type
_entity_poly.pdbx_seq_one_letter_code
_entity_poly.pdbx_strand_id
1 'polypeptide(L)'
;RVVEAHGILFVMIRSGEVPDADSYNILMNGYCLAERVDDPLKLFDSMVSKRIKEQEITLVFSLPSTSPKERQNTGEDDVAFKVLFCGICHSDLHSIKNEWGMSWYPMLLGHEIVGIVMEVGNKVTKFKVGDKVGVGCLVGACHSCDNCNKSLENYCPKMIFTYGGLYYDETMTYGGYSDSMVANEHYVVRIPDNLPLDASAPLLKGFVMHQTLTCLIYFTYSNHLRNKVREI
;
A
#
# COMPACT_ATOMS: atom_id res chain seq x y z
N ARG A 1 19.14 -4.49 19.42
CA ARG A 1 17.66 -4.33 19.49
C ARG A 1 16.94 -5.14 18.42
N VAL A 2 16.97 -4.80 17.12
CA VAL A 2 16.25 -5.59 16.07
C VAL A 2 16.80 -7.01 15.90
N VAL A 3 18.13 -7.18 15.92
CA VAL A 3 18.77 -8.51 15.86
C VAL A 3 18.41 -9.37 17.08
N GLU A 4 18.24 -8.77 18.25
CA GLU A 4 17.80 -9.48 19.46
C GLU A 4 16.33 -9.91 19.35
N ALA A 5 15.47 -9.04 18.81
CA ALA A 5 14.07 -9.37 18.54
C ALA A 5 13.95 -10.51 17.50
N HIS A 6 14.77 -10.51 16.45
CA HIS A 6 14.82 -11.61 15.49
C HIS A 6 15.31 -12.91 16.17
N GLY A 7 16.27 -12.79 17.09
CA GLY A 7 16.67 -13.90 17.95
C GLY A 7 15.53 -14.44 18.79
N ILE A 8 14.66 -13.58 19.34
CA ILE A 8 13.46 -13.98 20.09
C ILE A 8 12.46 -14.71 19.18
N LEU A 9 12.24 -14.26 17.94
CA LEU A 9 11.42 -14.98 16.97
C LEU A 9 11.95 -16.40 16.73
N PHE A 10 13.27 -16.53 16.57
CA PHE A 10 13.91 -17.82 16.38
C PHE A 10 13.76 -18.73 17.60
N VAL A 11 13.85 -18.18 18.81
CA VAL A 11 13.64 -18.90 20.07
C VAL A 11 12.17 -19.33 20.22
N MET A 12 11.19 -18.49 19.87
CA MET A 12 9.76 -18.85 19.87
C MET A 12 9.51 -20.05 18.96
N ILE A 13 9.99 -19.99 17.71
CA ILE A 13 9.86 -21.08 16.74
C ILE A 13 10.49 -22.37 17.27
N ARG A 14 11.68 -22.28 17.86
CA ARG A 14 12.39 -23.44 18.41
C ARG A 14 11.70 -24.03 19.64
N SER A 15 10.95 -23.21 20.38
CA SER A 15 10.18 -23.62 21.56
C SER A 15 8.80 -24.19 21.21
N GLY A 16 8.46 -24.26 19.91
CA GLY A 16 7.17 -24.78 19.44
C GLY A 16 6.05 -23.74 19.40
N GLU A 17 6.34 -22.48 19.73
CA GLU A 17 5.40 -21.37 19.60
C GLU A 17 5.31 -20.94 18.13
N VAL A 18 4.09 -20.75 17.63
CA VAL A 18 3.83 -20.29 16.26
C VAL A 18 3.75 -18.77 16.28
N PRO A 19 4.70 -18.04 15.67
CA PRO A 19 4.59 -16.60 15.60
C PRO A 19 3.40 -16.21 14.74
N ASP A 20 2.68 -15.18 15.16
CA ASP A 20 1.52 -14.61 14.48
C ASP A 20 1.90 -13.41 13.59
N ALA A 21 0.91 -12.85 12.89
CA ALA A 21 1.12 -11.69 12.02
C ALA A 21 1.70 -10.50 12.80
N ASP A 22 1.29 -10.30 14.06
CA ASP A 22 1.79 -9.23 14.93
C ASP A 22 3.28 -9.39 15.23
N SER A 23 3.73 -10.60 15.53
CA SER A 23 5.15 -10.92 15.77
C SER A 23 6.01 -10.58 14.56
N TYR A 24 5.53 -10.91 13.37
CA TYR A 24 6.20 -10.60 12.11
C TYR A 24 6.14 -9.10 11.78
N ASN A 25 5.01 -8.43 12.04
CA ASN A 25 4.84 -6.97 11.87
C ASN A 25 5.82 -6.18 12.75
N ILE A 26 5.95 -6.55 14.03
CA ILE A 26 6.88 -5.91 14.96
C ILE A 26 8.32 -6.01 14.45
N LEU A 27 8.71 -7.18 13.95
CA LEU A 27 10.06 -7.41 13.45
C LEU A 27 10.32 -6.70 12.15
N MET A 28 9.43 -6.86 11.17
CA MET A 28 9.55 -6.19 9.89
C MET A 28 9.56 -4.67 10.07
N ASN A 29 8.68 -4.10 10.89
CA ASN A 29 8.71 -2.68 11.25
C ASN A 29 10.04 -2.30 11.92
N GLY A 30 10.52 -3.11 12.87
CA GLY A 30 11.83 -2.90 13.50
C GLY A 30 12.99 -2.88 12.48
N TYR A 31 12.96 -3.77 11.48
CA TYR A 31 13.95 -3.80 10.41
C TYR A 31 13.83 -2.60 9.46
N CYS A 32 12.61 -2.20 9.11
CA CYS A 32 12.35 -1.00 8.31
C CYS A 32 12.86 0.27 9.02
N LEU A 33 12.61 0.41 10.33
CA LEU A 33 13.14 1.50 11.17
C LEU A 33 14.66 1.49 11.28
N ALA A 34 15.29 0.33 11.04
CA ALA A 34 16.74 0.17 11.02
C ALA A 34 17.36 0.29 9.62
N GLU A 35 16.60 0.76 8.62
CA GLU A 35 17.02 0.93 7.22
C GLU A 35 17.50 -0.37 6.54
N ARG A 36 17.07 -1.53 7.06
CA ARG A 36 17.45 -2.86 6.58
C ARG A 36 16.33 -3.48 5.76
N VAL A 37 16.17 -3.05 4.51
CA VAL A 37 14.99 -3.39 3.66
C VAL A 37 14.96 -4.86 3.19
N ASP A 38 16.12 -5.52 3.10
CA ASP A 38 16.20 -6.93 2.69
C ASP A 38 15.69 -7.91 3.76
N ASP A 39 15.78 -7.54 5.03
CA ASP A 39 15.41 -8.41 6.15
C ASP A 39 13.88 -8.55 6.34
N PRO A 40 13.05 -7.49 6.19
CA PRO A 40 11.60 -7.57 6.15
C PRO A 40 11.11 -8.50 5.04
N LEU A 41 11.77 -8.47 3.86
CA LEU A 41 11.42 -9.34 2.74
C LEU A 41 11.70 -10.82 3.06
N LYS A 42 12.83 -11.12 3.70
CA LYS A 42 13.14 -12.49 4.17
C LYS A 42 12.18 -12.96 5.26
N LEU A 43 11.78 -12.06 6.15
CA LEU A 43 10.76 -12.33 7.16
C LEU A 43 9.40 -12.60 6.53
N PHE A 44 9.03 -11.83 5.51
CA PHE A 44 7.81 -12.04 4.73
C PHE A 44 7.82 -13.42 4.05
N ASP A 45 8.90 -13.79 3.36
CA ASP A 45 9.07 -15.12 2.76
C ASP A 45 8.93 -16.24 3.82
N SER A 46 9.56 -16.06 5.00
CA SER A 46 9.42 -16.99 6.13
C SER A 46 7.98 -17.08 6.62
N MET A 47 7.27 -15.95 6.68
CA MET A 47 5.89 -15.89 7.12
C MET A 47 4.95 -16.62 6.15
N VAL A 48 5.09 -16.37 4.85
CA VAL A 48 4.33 -17.03 3.78
C VAL A 48 4.57 -18.54 3.80
N SER A 49 5.83 -18.98 3.98
CA SER A 49 6.17 -20.41 4.08
C SER A 49 5.47 -21.13 5.23
N LYS A 50 5.04 -20.38 6.26
CA LYS A 50 4.35 -20.89 7.45
C LYS A 50 2.83 -20.76 7.39
N ARG A 51 2.27 -20.32 6.24
CA ARG A 51 0.82 -20.18 6.01
C ARG A 51 0.11 -19.22 6.97
N ILE A 52 0.83 -18.23 7.50
CA ILE A 52 0.22 -17.12 8.25
C ILE A 52 -0.46 -16.20 7.23
N LYS A 53 -1.68 -15.75 7.50
CA LYS A 53 -2.51 -15.00 6.54
C LYS A 53 -1.90 -13.63 6.24
N GLU A 54 -1.67 -13.38 4.95
CA GLU A 54 -1.02 -12.18 4.42
C GLU A 54 -1.80 -10.87 4.67
N GLN A 55 -3.11 -10.96 4.87
CA GLN A 55 -4.01 -9.80 5.00
C GLN A 55 -3.89 -9.03 6.32
N GLU A 56 -3.08 -9.53 7.27
CA GLU A 56 -2.85 -8.91 8.57
C GLU A 56 -1.49 -8.21 8.66
N ILE A 57 -0.68 -8.22 7.60
CA ILE A 57 0.59 -7.48 7.59
C ILE A 57 0.35 -6.03 7.19
N THR A 58 0.61 -5.14 8.14
CA THR A 58 0.75 -3.70 7.87
C THR A 58 2.18 -3.30 8.21
N LEU A 59 2.98 -2.93 7.21
CA LEU A 59 4.26 -2.28 7.50
C LEU A 59 4.08 -0.78 7.64
N VAL A 60 4.41 -0.31 8.83
CA VAL A 60 4.65 1.11 9.07
C VAL A 60 6.07 1.41 8.58
N PHE A 61 6.21 1.75 7.30
CA PHE A 61 7.43 2.39 6.84
C PHE A 61 7.46 3.83 7.37
N SER A 62 7.81 4.01 8.64
CA SER A 62 8.36 5.30 9.07
C SER A 62 9.81 5.35 8.63
N LEU A 63 10.04 5.40 7.31
CA LEU A 63 11.38 5.62 6.78
C LEU A 63 11.89 6.95 7.37
N PRO A 64 13.08 6.99 7.99
CA PRO A 64 13.74 8.28 8.21
C PRO A 64 13.86 8.93 6.83
N SER A 65 13.55 10.23 6.79
CA SER A 65 13.54 11.07 5.60
C SER A 65 14.80 10.91 4.75
N THR A 66 14.86 9.90 3.90
CA THR A 66 15.80 9.85 2.80
C THR A 66 15.31 10.92 1.86
N SER A 67 16.08 12.01 1.75
CA SER A 67 15.82 13.17 0.92
C SER A 67 15.05 12.78 -0.34
N PRO A 68 13.95 13.49 -0.68
CA PRO A 68 13.11 13.13 -1.81
C PRO A 68 14.03 12.95 -3.02
N LYS A 69 14.07 11.75 -3.61
CA LYS A 69 14.24 11.73 -5.07
C LYS A 69 13.06 12.55 -5.55
N GLU A 70 13.33 13.79 -5.96
CA GLU A 70 12.34 14.83 -6.26
C GLU A 70 11.08 14.20 -6.87
N ARG A 71 10.08 13.93 -6.03
CA ARG A 71 8.76 13.58 -6.54
C ARG A 71 8.26 14.86 -7.21
N GLN A 72 7.60 14.69 -8.35
CA GLN A 72 7.15 15.80 -9.16
C GLN A 72 6.34 16.79 -8.34
N ASN A 73 6.43 18.07 -8.72
CA ASN A 73 5.56 19.11 -8.18
C ASN A 73 4.11 18.66 -8.31
N THR A 74 3.29 18.96 -7.30
CA THR A 74 1.86 18.66 -7.28
C THR A 74 1.19 19.31 -8.50
N GLY A 75 0.74 18.49 -9.46
CA GLY A 75 0.00 18.97 -10.63
C GLY A 75 -1.36 19.55 -10.27
N GLU A 76 -2.03 20.19 -11.24
CA GLU A 76 -3.29 20.91 -11.02
C GLU A 76 -4.42 20.01 -10.48
N ASP A 77 -4.43 18.74 -10.87
CA ASP A 77 -5.43 17.73 -10.49
C ASP A 77 -4.85 16.66 -9.53
N ASP A 78 -3.66 16.91 -8.97
CA ASP A 78 -2.97 15.93 -8.12
C ASP A 78 -3.13 16.20 -6.63
N VAL A 79 -3.03 15.13 -5.85
CA VAL A 79 -3.00 15.15 -4.40
C VAL A 79 -1.65 14.64 -3.95
N ALA A 80 -0.91 15.47 -3.22
CA ALA A 80 0.32 15.07 -2.55
C ALA A 80 0.02 14.78 -1.08
N PHE A 81 0.50 13.64 -0.60
CA PHE A 81 0.25 13.18 0.75
C PHE A 81 1.46 12.52 1.37
N LYS A 82 1.58 12.64 2.69
CA LYS A 82 2.57 11.92 3.49
C LYS A 82 2.09 10.49 3.67
N VAL A 83 2.90 9.53 3.26
CA VAL A 83 2.59 8.11 3.48
C VAL A 83 2.78 7.80 4.96
N LEU A 84 1.79 7.14 5.56
CA LEU A 84 1.86 6.67 6.94
C LEU A 84 1.98 5.15 7.00
N PHE A 85 1.27 4.44 6.13
CA PHE A 85 1.24 2.99 6.08
C PHE A 85 1.28 2.53 4.62
N CYS A 86 1.99 1.44 4.37
CA CYS A 86 1.89 0.72 3.11
C CYS A 86 1.81 -0.78 3.41
N GLY A 87 0.77 -1.44 2.92
CA GLY A 87 0.66 -2.90 3.02
C GLY A 87 1.70 -3.59 2.12
N ILE A 88 2.05 -4.83 2.49
CA ILE A 88 2.84 -5.72 1.62
C ILE A 88 1.89 -6.69 0.94
N CYS A 89 2.02 -6.79 -0.37
CA CYS A 89 1.28 -7.75 -1.15
C CYS A 89 2.22 -8.74 -1.83
N HIS A 90 1.75 -9.98 -2.05
CA HIS A 90 2.50 -10.99 -2.79
C HIS A 90 2.92 -10.54 -4.21
N SER A 91 2.18 -9.62 -4.84
CA SER A 91 2.61 -9.04 -6.12
C SER A 91 3.85 -8.16 -6.00
N ASP A 92 4.13 -7.55 -4.84
CA ASP A 92 5.39 -6.84 -4.61
C ASP A 92 6.57 -7.83 -4.69
N LEU A 93 6.39 -9.04 -4.14
CA LEU A 93 7.40 -10.11 -4.19
C LEU A 93 7.61 -10.66 -5.60
N HIS A 94 6.53 -10.94 -6.33
CA HIS A 94 6.64 -11.36 -7.74
C HIS A 94 7.35 -10.32 -8.60
N SER A 95 7.09 -9.03 -8.34
CA SER A 95 7.71 -7.92 -9.07
C SER A 95 9.21 -7.82 -8.77
N ILE A 96 9.61 -7.86 -7.49
CA ILE A 96 11.04 -7.74 -7.14
C ILE A 96 11.87 -8.96 -7.55
N LYS A 97 11.25 -10.13 -7.70
CA LYS A 97 11.89 -11.35 -8.21
C LYS A 97 11.82 -11.45 -9.74
N ASN A 98 11.17 -10.50 -10.40
CA ASN A 98 10.90 -10.51 -11.84
C ASN A 98 10.27 -11.81 -12.36
N GLU A 99 9.38 -12.42 -11.57
CA GLU A 99 8.82 -13.74 -11.91
C GLU A 99 7.89 -13.68 -13.13
N TRP A 100 7.37 -12.49 -13.44
CA TRP A 100 6.58 -12.25 -14.65
C TRP A 100 7.41 -11.78 -15.86
N GLY A 101 8.72 -11.59 -15.70
CA GLY A 101 9.62 -11.19 -16.79
C GLY A 101 9.44 -9.76 -17.30
N MET A 102 8.66 -8.92 -16.62
CA MET A 102 8.29 -7.57 -17.04
C MET A 102 8.78 -6.46 -16.10
N SER A 103 9.66 -6.78 -15.16
CA SER A 103 10.09 -5.85 -14.10
C SER A 103 11.23 -4.94 -14.57
N TRP A 104 11.13 -3.67 -14.22
CA TRP A 104 12.10 -2.62 -14.53
C TRP A 104 12.80 -2.16 -13.27
N TYR A 105 14.13 -2.00 -13.32
CA TYR A 105 14.94 -1.57 -12.17
C TYR A 105 15.65 -0.24 -12.45
N PRO A 106 15.85 0.63 -11.45
CA PRO A 106 15.43 0.47 -10.04
C PRO A 106 13.90 0.59 -9.86
N MET A 107 13.33 -0.27 -9.02
CA MET A 107 11.88 -0.32 -8.72
C MET A 107 11.63 0.09 -7.27
N LEU A 108 10.54 0.84 -7.03
CA LEU A 108 10.03 1.11 -5.69
C LEU A 108 8.60 0.57 -5.59
N LEU A 109 8.39 -0.42 -4.75
CA LEU A 109 7.15 -1.20 -4.65
C LEU A 109 6.13 -0.52 -3.73
N GLY A 110 5.01 -1.22 -3.49
CA GLY A 110 3.96 -0.79 -2.58
C GLY A 110 2.80 -0.16 -3.34
N HIS A 111 1.62 -0.76 -3.18
CA HIS A 111 0.38 -0.36 -3.86
C HIS A 111 -0.85 -0.49 -2.95
N GLU A 112 -0.61 -0.50 -1.64
CA GLU A 112 -1.60 -0.56 -0.58
C GLU A 112 -1.36 0.63 0.36
N ILE A 113 -1.50 1.86 -0.16
CA ILE A 113 -0.85 3.05 0.40
C ILE A 113 -1.88 3.88 1.15
N VAL A 114 -1.59 4.26 2.40
CA VAL A 114 -2.45 5.13 3.22
C VAL A 114 -1.65 6.27 3.81
N GLY A 115 -2.22 7.47 3.82
CA GLY A 115 -1.54 8.67 4.29
C GLY A 115 -2.45 9.85 4.58
N ILE A 116 -1.82 11.01 4.79
CA ILE A 116 -2.47 12.28 5.10
C ILE A 116 -2.11 13.31 4.03
N VAL A 117 -3.11 13.96 3.46
CA VAL A 117 -2.93 14.99 2.43
C VAL A 117 -2.11 16.17 2.98
N MET A 118 -1.06 16.51 2.26
CA MET A 118 -0.15 17.63 2.57
C MET A 118 -0.38 18.82 1.65
N GLU A 119 -0.72 18.56 0.39
CA GLU A 119 -0.95 19.57 -0.64
C GLU A 119 -1.96 19.02 -1.67
N VAL A 120 -2.72 19.92 -2.28
CA VAL A 120 -3.64 19.60 -3.39
C VAL A 120 -3.45 20.59 -4.52
N GLY A 121 -3.58 20.11 -5.75
CA GLY A 121 -3.61 20.94 -6.94
C GLY A 121 -4.77 21.93 -6.94
N ASN A 122 -4.62 23.00 -7.72
CA ASN A 122 -5.59 24.10 -7.79
C ASN A 122 -6.98 23.71 -8.35
N LYS A 123 -7.07 22.61 -9.10
CA LYS A 123 -8.34 22.06 -9.64
C LYS A 123 -8.91 20.94 -8.79
N VAL A 124 -8.19 20.49 -7.76
CA VAL A 124 -8.66 19.43 -6.88
C VAL A 124 -9.86 19.90 -6.08
N THR A 125 -10.95 19.14 -6.15
CA THR A 125 -12.20 19.47 -5.42
C THR A 125 -12.60 18.43 -4.39
N LYS A 126 -12.14 17.18 -4.53
CA LYS A 126 -12.55 16.05 -3.68
C LYS A 126 -11.82 15.98 -2.33
N PHE A 127 -10.65 16.63 -2.22
CA PHE A 127 -9.74 16.50 -1.09
C PHE A 127 -9.24 17.85 -0.61
N LYS A 128 -8.84 17.90 0.66
CA LYS A 128 -8.17 19.03 1.30
C LYS A 128 -7.03 18.55 2.18
N VAL A 129 -6.09 19.45 2.47
CA VAL A 129 -5.00 19.21 3.42
C VAL A 129 -5.54 18.68 4.75
N GLY A 130 -4.89 17.64 5.28
CA GLY A 130 -5.28 16.94 6.50
C GLY A 130 -6.25 15.77 6.30
N ASP A 131 -6.81 15.58 5.10
CA ASP A 131 -7.66 14.42 4.82
C ASP A 131 -6.86 13.11 4.87
N LYS A 132 -7.50 12.05 5.38
CA LYS A 132 -6.99 10.68 5.32
C LYS A 132 -7.29 10.08 3.95
N VAL A 133 -6.27 9.65 3.25
CA VAL A 133 -6.38 9.16 1.88
C VAL A 133 -5.63 7.86 1.67
N GLY A 134 -6.02 7.14 0.63
CA GLY A 134 -5.27 5.98 0.15
C GLY A 134 -5.17 5.91 -1.36
N VAL A 135 -4.20 5.12 -1.84
CA VAL A 135 -3.98 4.81 -3.25
C VAL A 135 -3.77 3.31 -3.41
N GLY A 136 -4.46 2.72 -4.38
CA GLY A 136 -4.39 1.29 -4.70
C GLY A 136 -3.36 0.96 -5.77
N CYS A 137 -3.66 -0.02 -6.62
CA CYS A 137 -2.77 -0.51 -7.68
C CYS A 137 -2.72 0.33 -8.96
N LEU A 138 -3.61 1.32 -9.13
CA LEU A 138 -3.68 2.15 -10.33
C LEU A 138 -3.50 3.62 -10.00
N VAL A 139 -2.79 4.31 -10.89
CA VAL A 139 -2.56 5.77 -10.84
C VAL A 139 -2.91 6.46 -12.16
N GLY A 140 -3.36 5.72 -13.18
CA GLY A 140 -3.69 6.28 -14.49
C GLY A 140 -4.42 5.31 -15.43
N ALA A 141 -5.04 5.86 -16.47
CA ALA A 141 -5.73 5.18 -17.57
C ALA A 141 -5.91 6.14 -18.76
N CYS A 142 -6.50 5.69 -19.88
CA CYS A 142 -6.67 6.57 -21.04
C CYS A 142 -7.86 7.55 -20.95
N HIS A 143 -8.79 7.34 -20.01
CA HIS A 143 -9.99 8.15 -19.79
C HIS A 143 -10.87 8.41 -21.04
N SER A 144 -10.76 7.55 -22.05
CA SER A 144 -11.41 7.75 -23.36
C SER A 144 -11.96 6.47 -24.00
N CYS A 145 -11.72 5.31 -23.41
CA CYS A 145 -12.26 4.04 -23.88
C CYS A 145 -13.55 3.67 -23.15
N ASP A 146 -14.29 2.71 -23.71
CA ASP A 146 -15.56 2.22 -23.14
C ASP A 146 -15.44 1.76 -21.68
N ASN A 147 -14.31 1.16 -21.31
CA ASN A 147 -14.07 0.73 -19.93
C ASN A 147 -13.92 1.94 -19.00
N CYS A 148 -13.13 2.95 -19.38
CA CYS A 148 -13.00 4.16 -18.57
C CYS A 148 -14.34 4.92 -18.46
N ASN A 149 -15.10 4.99 -19.54
CA ASN A 149 -16.42 5.65 -19.54
C ASN A 149 -17.45 4.94 -18.64
N LYS A 150 -17.21 3.65 -18.32
CA LYS A 150 -18.03 2.84 -17.41
C LYS A 150 -17.45 2.77 -15.99
N SER A 151 -16.43 3.55 -15.68
CA SER A 151 -15.69 3.47 -14.41
C SER A 151 -15.17 2.05 -14.15
N LEU A 152 -14.47 1.52 -15.17
CA LEU A 152 -13.82 0.20 -15.21
C LEU A 152 -12.37 0.36 -15.67
N GLU A 153 -11.66 1.34 -15.13
CA GLU A 153 -10.29 1.72 -15.51
C GLU A 153 -9.29 0.58 -15.28
N ASN A 154 -9.59 -0.35 -14.39
CA ASN A 154 -8.84 -1.60 -14.18
C ASN A 154 -8.88 -2.54 -15.39
N TYR A 155 -9.82 -2.35 -16.31
CA TYR A 155 -9.88 -3.04 -17.61
C TYR A 155 -9.41 -2.15 -18.77
N CYS A 156 -8.84 -0.98 -18.49
CA CYS A 156 -8.30 -0.11 -19.53
C CYS A 156 -7.06 -0.75 -20.17
N PRO A 157 -6.98 -0.85 -21.51
CA PRO A 157 -5.77 -1.33 -22.19
C PRO A 157 -4.52 -0.46 -21.96
N LYS A 158 -4.72 0.78 -21.49
CA LYS A 158 -3.66 1.75 -21.16
C LYS A 158 -3.68 2.13 -19.68
N MET A 159 -4.07 1.19 -18.81
CA MET A 159 -3.98 1.37 -17.37
C MET A 159 -2.51 1.59 -16.94
N ILE A 160 -2.30 2.42 -15.93
CA ILE A 160 -0.98 2.73 -15.38
C ILE A 160 -0.94 2.24 -13.93
N PHE A 161 0.00 1.34 -13.66
CA PHE A 161 0.20 0.78 -12.32
C PHE A 161 0.95 1.74 -11.40
N THR A 162 0.66 1.65 -10.11
CA THR A 162 1.26 2.46 -9.03
C THR A 162 2.77 2.39 -8.97
N TYR A 163 3.37 1.28 -9.41
CA TYR A 163 4.82 1.17 -9.62
C TYR A 163 5.14 0.34 -10.86
N GLY A 164 6.34 0.54 -11.40
CA GLY A 164 6.86 -0.27 -12.51
C GLY A 164 6.16 -0.04 -13.85
N GLY A 165 5.35 1.03 -13.96
CA GLY A 165 4.73 1.49 -15.20
C GLY A 165 5.28 2.84 -15.65
N LEU A 166 4.98 3.24 -16.88
CA LEU A 166 5.26 4.59 -17.37
C LEU A 166 4.06 5.49 -17.12
N TYR A 167 4.29 6.63 -16.49
CA TYR A 167 3.28 7.68 -16.32
C TYR A 167 3.09 8.48 -17.62
N TYR A 168 2.14 9.42 -17.63
CA TYR A 168 1.79 10.17 -18.85
C TYR A 168 2.93 11.01 -19.42
N ASP A 169 3.87 11.41 -18.57
CA ASP A 169 5.06 12.19 -18.91
C ASP A 169 6.31 11.33 -19.14
N GLU A 170 6.10 10.03 -19.38
CA GLU A 170 7.15 9.04 -19.63
C GLU A 170 8.09 8.78 -18.45
N THR A 171 7.75 9.28 -17.24
CA THR A 171 8.48 8.93 -16.03
C THR A 171 8.05 7.58 -15.45
N MET A 172 8.95 6.90 -14.77
CA MET A 172 8.65 5.63 -14.11
C MET A 172 7.80 5.87 -12.85
N THR A 173 6.75 5.09 -12.67
CA THR A 173 5.94 5.13 -11.44
C THR A 173 6.66 4.45 -10.28
N TYR A 174 6.60 5.09 -9.11
CA TYR A 174 7.20 4.61 -7.86
C TYR A 174 6.14 4.52 -6.76
N GLY A 175 6.06 3.34 -6.16
CA GLY A 175 5.03 2.97 -5.20
C GLY A 175 5.18 3.59 -3.81
N GLY A 176 4.45 3.02 -2.86
CA GLY A 176 4.25 3.55 -1.52
C GLY A 176 5.32 3.22 -0.49
N TYR A 177 6.36 2.45 -0.82
CA TYR A 177 7.50 2.22 0.08
C TYR A 177 8.43 3.45 0.13
N SER A 178 7.85 4.60 0.49
CA SER A 178 8.44 5.94 0.47
C SER A 178 7.76 6.84 1.52
N ASP A 179 8.32 8.02 1.77
CA ASP A 179 7.80 8.99 2.75
C ASP A 179 6.55 9.76 2.30
N SER A 180 6.37 9.89 0.98
CA SER A 180 5.39 10.74 0.34
C SER A 180 4.94 10.13 -0.98
N MET A 181 3.76 10.53 -1.46
CA MET A 181 3.26 10.15 -2.77
C MET A 181 2.45 11.30 -3.36
N VAL A 182 2.51 11.41 -4.69
CA VAL A 182 1.66 12.29 -5.50
C VAL A 182 0.85 11.39 -6.43
N ALA A 183 -0.46 11.60 -6.47
CA ALA A 183 -1.35 10.86 -7.36
C ALA A 183 -2.53 11.75 -7.78
N ASN A 184 -3.02 11.53 -8.99
CA ASN A 184 -4.18 12.24 -9.50
C ASN A 184 -5.43 11.98 -8.64
N GLU A 185 -6.23 13.01 -8.37
CA GLU A 185 -7.40 12.93 -7.47
C GLU A 185 -8.42 11.85 -7.85
N HIS A 186 -8.43 11.40 -9.11
CA HIS A 186 -9.29 10.31 -9.58
C HIS A 186 -8.91 8.94 -9.00
N TYR A 187 -7.63 8.74 -8.68
CA TYR A 187 -7.07 7.49 -8.17
C TYR A 187 -6.84 7.50 -6.65
N VAL A 188 -7.14 8.63 -6.01
CA VAL A 188 -7.05 8.80 -4.56
C VAL A 188 -8.41 8.54 -3.95
N VAL A 189 -8.43 7.84 -2.82
CA VAL A 189 -9.65 7.47 -2.11
C VAL A 189 -9.66 8.06 -0.73
N ARG A 190 -10.82 8.48 -0.25
CA ARG A 190 -10.97 8.95 1.13
C ARG A 190 -11.06 7.75 2.07
N ILE A 191 -10.25 7.76 3.12
CA ILE A 191 -10.35 6.78 4.20
C ILE A 191 -11.31 7.34 5.27
N PRO A 192 -12.41 6.62 5.60
CA PRO A 192 -13.34 7.07 6.63
C PRO A 192 -12.69 7.22 8.00
N ASP A 193 -13.15 8.20 8.79
CA ASP A 193 -12.55 8.48 10.11
C ASP A 193 -12.70 7.35 11.12
N ASN A 194 -13.71 6.49 10.95
CA ASN A 194 -13.97 5.33 11.79
C ASN A 194 -13.15 4.10 11.40
N LEU A 195 -12.35 4.17 10.34
CA LEU A 195 -11.50 3.07 9.90
C LEU A 195 -10.05 3.34 10.34
N PRO A 196 -9.45 2.43 11.15
CA PRO A 196 -8.03 2.53 11.50
C PRO A 196 -7.15 2.54 10.24
N LEU A 197 -6.17 3.44 10.18
CA LEU A 197 -5.35 3.67 8.99
C LEU A 197 -4.46 2.47 8.64
N ASP A 198 -3.97 1.78 9.66
CA ASP A 198 -3.21 0.54 9.55
C ASP A 198 -4.06 -0.56 8.91
N ALA A 199 -5.27 -0.77 9.42
CA ALA A 199 -6.22 -1.75 8.86
C ALA A 199 -6.79 -1.35 7.49
N SER A 200 -6.60 -0.10 7.06
CA SER A 200 -7.11 0.40 5.78
C SER A 200 -6.22 0.01 4.60
N ALA A 201 -4.91 -0.09 4.80
CA ALA A 201 -3.95 -0.35 3.72
C ALA A 201 -4.24 -1.67 2.98
N PRO A 202 -4.42 -2.83 3.64
CA PRO A 202 -4.70 -4.10 2.95
C PRO A 202 -6.01 -4.10 2.14
N LEU A 203 -6.97 -3.23 2.49
CA LEU A 203 -8.25 -3.13 1.77
C LEU A 203 -8.08 -2.50 0.38
N LEU A 204 -7.01 -1.74 0.16
CA LEU A 204 -6.77 -1.03 -1.11
C LEU A 204 -6.39 -1.97 -2.26
N LYS A 205 -5.87 -3.17 -1.97
CA LYS A 205 -5.71 -4.23 -2.97
C LYS A 205 -7.04 -4.72 -3.52
N GLY A 206 -8.07 -4.81 -2.68
CA GLY A 206 -9.43 -5.16 -3.10
C GLY A 206 -10.18 -4.02 -3.79
N PHE A 207 -9.78 -2.77 -3.51
CA PHE A 207 -10.44 -1.55 -3.99
C PHE A 207 -10.39 -1.39 -5.52
N VAL A 208 -9.30 -1.83 -6.18
CA VAL A 208 -9.12 -1.71 -7.64
C VAL A 208 -10.08 -2.59 -8.44
N MET A 209 -10.71 -3.60 -7.84
CA MET A 209 -11.62 -4.51 -8.55
C MET A 209 -13.09 -4.06 -8.54
N HIS A 210 -13.53 -3.17 -7.65
CA HIS A 210 -14.93 -2.78 -7.51
C HIS A 210 -15.04 -1.27 -7.24
N GLN A 211 -15.09 -0.45 -8.28
CA GLN A 211 -15.14 1.02 -8.19
C GLN A 211 -16.43 1.61 -7.57
N THR A 212 -17.35 0.77 -7.09
CA THR A 212 -18.69 1.14 -6.57
C THR A 212 -18.71 1.43 -5.06
N LEU A 213 -17.68 2.08 -4.52
CA LEU A 213 -17.21 1.84 -3.16
C LEU A 213 -17.50 2.95 -2.12
N THR A 214 -18.61 3.68 -2.22
CA THR A 214 -19.17 4.30 -0.99
C THR A 214 -19.85 3.24 -0.09
N CYS A 215 -20.38 2.16 -0.67
CA CYS A 215 -21.15 1.14 0.08
C CYS A 215 -20.31 0.00 0.69
N LEU A 216 -19.18 -0.37 0.09
CA LEU A 216 -18.48 -1.60 0.43
C LEU A 216 -17.51 -1.47 1.62
N ILE A 217 -16.85 -0.31 1.82
CA ILE A 217 -16.09 -0.04 3.07
C ILE A 217 -17.01 -0.20 4.28
N TYR A 218 -18.25 0.29 4.16
CA TYR A 218 -19.27 0.12 5.19
C TYR A 218 -19.66 -1.35 5.38
N PHE A 219 -19.74 -2.15 4.31
CA PHE A 219 -20.15 -3.56 4.36
C PHE A 219 -19.05 -4.51 4.89
N THR A 220 -17.78 -4.37 4.47
CA THR A 220 -16.68 -5.18 5.01
C THR A 220 -16.36 -4.81 6.45
N TYR A 221 -16.37 -3.52 6.81
CA TYR A 221 -16.20 -3.10 8.20
C TYR A 221 -17.38 -3.56 9.08
N SER A 222 -18.62 -3.47 8.59
CA SER A 222 -19.80 -3.98 9.29
C SER A 222 -19.78 -5.51 9.45
N ASN A 223 -19.27 -6.25 8.47
CA ASN A 223 -19.10 -7.71 8.60
C ASN A 223 -17.94 -8.10 9.51
N HIS A 224 -16.83 -7.35 9.52
CA HIS A 224 -15.71 -7.58 10.44
C HIS A 224 -16.14 -7.29 11.89
N LEU A 225 -16.89 -6.21 12.14
CA LEU A 225 -17.50 -5.93 13.45
C LEU A 225 -18.56 -6.98 13.84
N ARG A 226 -19.42 -7.42 12.90
CA ARG A 226 -20.42 -8.47 13.17
C ARG A 226 -19.78 -9.81 13.52
N ASN A 227 -18.62 -10.13 12.97
CA ASN A 227 -17.90 -11.35 13.32
C ASN A 227 -17.20 -11.24 14.68
N LYS A 228 -16.66 -10.06 15.04
CA LYS A 228 -16.10 -9.82 16.38
C LYS A 228 -17.16 -9.83 17.50
N VAL A 229 -18.40 -9.41 17.21
CA VAL A 229 -19.52 -9.46 18.19
C VAL A 229 -20.11 -10.88 18.34
N ARG A 230 -19.81 -11.81 17.43
CA ARG A 230 -20.24 -13.21 17.54
C ARG A 230 -19.29 -14.11 18.33
N GLU A 231 -18.09 -13.61 18.66
CA GLU A 231 -17.07 -14.33 19.45
C GLU A 231 -16.95 -13.79 20.90
N ILE A 232 -17.93 -13.00 21.37
CA ILE A 232 -18.11 -12.58 22.77
C ILE A 232 -19.49 -13.07 23.24
#